data_AF-A0A370F2H2-F1
#
_entry.id   AF-A0A370F2H2-F1
#
_cell.length_a   1.000
_cell.length_b   1.000
_cell.length_c   1.000
_cell.angle_alpha   90.00
_cell.angle_beta   90.00
_cell.angle_gamma   90.00
#
_symmetry.space_group_name_H-M   'P 1'
#
loop_
_entity.id
_entity.type
_entity.pdbx_description
1 polymer ?
#
loop_
_entity_poly.entity_id
_entity_poly.type
_entity_poly.pdbx_seq_one_letter_code
_entity_poly.pdbx_strand_id
1 'polypeptide(L)' 'MKVLHTGDKLVASGSVPVTWSDYGITPPSLGFVTVDDAGTVDFLVSLDRA' A
#
# COMPACT_ATOMS: atom_id res chain seq x y z
N MET A 1 3.99 -9.17 -5.23
CA MET A 1 5.23 -8.53 -4.75
C MET A 1 6.39 -8.91 -5.65
N LYS A 2 7.29 -7.99 -5.94
CA LYS A 2 8.55 -8.21 -6.69
C LYS A 2 9.70 -7.61 -5.90
N VAL A 3 10.83 -8.32 -5.86
CA VAL A 3 12.07 -7.83 -5.23
C VAL A 3 13.20 -7.93 -6.25
N LEU A 4 13.98 -6.86 -6.36
CA LEU A 4 15.18 -6.76 -7.17
C LEU A 4 16.37 -6.49 -6.24
N HIS A 5 17.50 -7.10 -6.53
CA HIS A 5 18.75 -6.93 -5.78
C HIS A 5 19.87 -6.55 -6.74
N THR A 6 20.62 -5.50 -6.44
CA THR A 6 21.77 -5.06 -7.24
C THR A 6 22.83 -4.40 -6.36
N GLY A 7 24.03 -4.97 -6.33
CA GLY A 7 25.10 -4.50 -5.44
C GLY A 7 24.65 -4.46 -3.97
N ASP A 8 24.73 -3.29 -3.35
CA ASP A 8 24.28 -3.05 -1.97
C ASP A 8 22.85 -2.49 -1.88
N LYS A 9 22.05 -2.59 -2.96
CA LYS A 9 20.68 -2.08 -3.03
C LYS A 9 19.65 -3.20 -3.16
N LEU A 10 18.56 -3.08 -2.42
CA LEU A 10 17.33 -3.85 -2.59
C LEU A 10 16.18 -2.93 -3.00
N VAL A 11 15.39 -3.35 -3.99
CA VAL A 11 14.17 -2.64 -4.41
C VAL A 11 13.00 -3.61 -4.33
N ALA A 12 12.02 -3.32 -3.47
CA ALA A 12 10.80 -4.10 -3.33
C ALA A 12 9.60 -3.27 -3.81
N SER A 13 8.76 -3.88 -4.64
CA SER A 13 7.49 -3.28 -5.06
C SER A 13 6.32 -4.24 -4.89
N GLY A 14 5.15 -3.68 -4.63
CA GLY A 14 3.97 -4.48 -4.41
C GLY A 14 2.74 -3.65 -4.09
N SER A 15 1.70 -4.37 -3.70
CA SER A 15 0.40 -3.86 -3.33
C SER A 15 -0.08 -4.67 -2.13
N VAL A 16 -0.57 -3.99 -1.10
CA VAL A 16 -1.11 -4.62 0.11
C VAL A 16 -2.61 -4.32 0.19
N PRO A 17 -3.49 -5.34 0.18
CA PRO A 17 -4.90 -5.11 0.42
C PRO A 17 -5.11 -4.67 1.87
N VAL A 18 -5.99 -3.69 2.07
CA VAL A 18 -6.31 -3.12 3.38
C VAL A 18 -7.81 -2.89 3.50
N THR A 19 -8.30 -2.99 4.73
CA THR A 19 -9.63 -2.52 5.12
C THR A 19 -9.47 -1.27 5.96
N TRP A 20 -10.22 -0.21 5.66
CA TRP A 20 -10.01 1.10 6.29
C TRP A 20 -10.31 1.09 7.79
N SER A 21 -11.28 0.28 8.21
CA SER A 21 -11.69 0.16 9.61
C SER A 21 -10.60 -0.44 10.51
N ASP A 22 -9.67 -1.24 9.98
CA ASP A 22 -8.51 -1.77 10.73
C ASP A 22 -7.63 -0.65 11.29
N TYR A 23 -7.68 0.53 10.67
CA TYR A 23 -6.92 1.73 11.04
C TYR A 23 -7.80 2.86 11.60
N GLY A 24 -9.06 2.56 11.96
CA GLY A 24 -10.00 3.55 12.48
C GLY A 24 -10.44 4.60 11.45
N ILE A 25 -10.26 4.32 10.16
CA ILE A 25 -10.65 5.23 9.07
C ILE A 25 -12.07 4.87 8.64
N THR A 26 -12.97 5.86 8.69
CA THR A 26 -14.32 5.74 8.13
C THR A 26 -14.33 6.31 6.71
N PRO A 27 -14.63 5.50 5.68
CA PRO A 27 -14.67 5.99 4.30
C PRO A 27 -15.77 7.02 4.12
N PRO A 28 -15.53 8.10 3.35
CA PRO A 28 -16.56 9.11 3.12
C PRO A 28 -17.66 8.58 2.20
N SER A 29 -18.88 9.07 2.44
CA SER A 29 -20.00 8.96 1.50
C SER A 29 -20.44 10.36 1.10
N LEU A 30 -20.63 10.57 -0.21
CA LEU A 30 -21.03 11.87 -0.78
C LEU A 30 -22.53 11.91 -1.11
N GLY A 31 -23.33 10.98 -0.58
CA GLY A 31 -24.79 10.91 -0.76
C GLY A 31 -25.26 10.22 -2.04
N PHE A 32 -24.42 10.17 -3.08
CA PHE A 32 -24.68 9.46 -4.35
C PHE A 32 -23.61 8.43 -4.71
N VAL A 33 -22.49 8.44 -3.99
CA VAL A 33 -21.38 7.49 -4.11
C VAL A 33 -20.74 7.30 -2.74
N THR A 34 -20.29 6.09 -2.47
CA THR A 34 -19.59 5.72 -1.25
C THR A 34 -18.27 5.10 -1.64
N VAL A 35 -17.20 5.49 -0.94
CA VAL A 35 -15.89 4.85 -1.09
C VAL A 35 -15.98 3.43 -0.52
N ASP A 36 -15.42 2.46 -1.26
CA ASP A 36 -15.36 1.04 -0.85
C ASP A 36 -14.64 0.89 0.51
N ASP A 37 -15.02 -0.10 1.31
CA ASP A 37 -14.44 -0.35 2.63
C ASP A 37 -13.04 -0.96 2.57
N ALA A 38 -12.69 -1.52 1.40
CA ALA A 38 -11.40 -2.08 1.09
C ALA A 38 -10.68 -1.31 -0.02
N GLY A 39 -9.37 -1.42 -0.03
CA GLY A 39 -8.54 -0.94 -1.12
C GLY A 39 -7.14 -1.51 -1.05
N THR A 40 -6.21 -0.87 -1.76
CA THR A 40 -4.81 -1.28 -1.77
C THR A 40 -3.89 -0.13 -1.43
N VAL A 41 -2.82 -0.45 -0.71
CA VAL A 41 -1.65 0.42 -0.56
C VAL A 41 -0.56 -0.10 -1.47
N ASP A 42 -0.31 0.64 -2.54
CA ASP A 42 0.77 0.33 -3.48
C ASP A 42 2.09 0.95 -2.98
N PHE A 43 3.17 0.19 -3.09
CA PHE A 43 4.46 0.62 -2.56
C PHE A 43 5.62 0.32 -3.50
N LEU A 44 6.65 1.16 -3.37
CA LEU A 44 7.99 0.97 -3.89
C LEU A 44 8.97 1.37 -2.79
N VAL A 45 9.72 0.41 -2.26
CA VAL A 45 10.71 0.63 -1.22
C VAL A 45 12.10 0.36 -1.80
N SER A 46 13.02 1.31 -1.60
CA SER A 46 14.44 1.15 -1.91
C SER A 46 15.22 1.14 -0.60
N LEU A 47 16.03 0.10 -0.39
CA LEU A 47 16.85 -0.07 0.80
C LEU A 47 18.32 -0.07 0.40
N ASP A 48 19.12 0.70 1.13
CA ASP A 48 20.57 0.73 1.03
C ASP A 48 21.18 -0.03 2.21
N ARG A 49 22.31 -0.70 1.97
CA ARG A 49 23.12 -1.30 3.04
C ARG A 49 23.72 -0.18 3.93
N ALA A 50 23.57 -0.35 5.24
CA ALA A 50 24.16 0.53 6.25
C ALA A 50 25.68 0.34 6.39
#